data_AF-A0A847DB24-F1
#
_entry.id   AF-A0A847DB24-F1
#
_cell.length_a   1.000
_cell.length_b   1.000
_cell.length_c   1.000
_cell.angle_alpha   90.00
_cell.angle_beta   90.00
_cell.angle_gamma   90.00
#
_symmetry.space_group_name_H-M   'P 1'
#
loop_
_entity.id
_entity.type
_entity.pdbx_description
1 polymer ?
#
loop_
_entity_poly.entity_id
_entity_poly.type
_entity_poly.pdbx_seq_one_letter_code
_entity_poly.pdbx_strand_id
1 'polypeptide(L)'
;MKNSKKYKTGSSVIIMIIFLMLSFSSYVYAHRVYLFAWEDGGTIYTESYFSGNKKVQDGIIRVFNMEGKELLSGKTNDAGEFSFRIPEITDLKIVLESSMGHGAEYILKGSEISEGEKIETNNASEIVESIDTEALPDTDQLKRVIDAALDERLKPVIRELAMLREDKGQGVTEIIGGIGYIFGIMGVIAYMQSRHRLKGAGRKA
;
A
#
# COMPACT_ATOMS: atom_id res chain seq x y z
N MET A 1 66.26 -6.07 19.76
CA MET A 1 65.03 -6.56 19.10
C MET A 1 64.10 -5.38 18.83
N LYS A 2 63.95 -4.98 17.56
CA LYS A 2 63.22 -3.77 17.14
C LYS A 2 61.74 -4.11 16.96
N ASN A 3 60.88 -3.55 17.81
CA ASN A 3 59.45 -3.84 17.85
C ASN A 3 58.73 -3.07 16.72
N SER A 4 58.28 -3.78 15.68
CA SER A 4 57.59 -3.22 14.53
C SER A 4 56.06 -3.27 14.73
N LYS A 5 55.47 -2.17 15.18
CA LYS A 5 54.02 -1.93 15.04
C LYS A 5 53.80 -0.56 14.41
N LYS A 6 54.07 -0.48 13.10
CA LYS A 6 53.83 0.70 12.25
C LYS A 6 52.77 0.41 11.18
N TYR A 7 51.68 -0.29 11.52
CA TYR A 7 50.57 -0.53 10.60
C TYR A 7 49.24 -0.55 11.36
N LYS A 8 48.75 0.59 11.85
CA LYS A 8 47.40 0.64 12.43
C LYS A 8 46.55 1.84 12.03
N THR A 9 47.14 2.97 11.64
CA THR A 9 46.38 4.17 11.26
C THR A 9 45.85 4.11 9.83
N GLY A 10 46.65 3.66 8.85
CA GLY A 10 46.22 3.60 7.45
C GLY A 10 45.08 2.60 7.19
N SER A 11 45.12 1.43 7.84
CA SER A 11 44.10 0.39 7.66
C SER A 11 42.73 0.81 8.24
N SER A 12 42.70 1.48 9.40
CA SER A 12 41.45 2.00 9.97
C SER A 12 40.82 3.11 9.14
N VAL A 13 41.61 3.99 8.51
CA VAL A 13 41.08 5.05 7.64
C VAL A 13 40.46 4.46 6.38
N ILE A 14 41.10 3.45 5.78
CA ILE A 14 40.57 2.74 4.61
C ILE A 14 39.26 2.02 4.96
N ILE A 15 39.19 1.33 6.11
CA ILE A 15 37.96 0.68 6.58
C ILE A 15 36.85 1.71 6.82
N MET A 16 37.18 2.88 7.39
CA MET A 16 36.19 3.95 7.63
C MET A 16 35.67 4.57 6.33
N ILE A 17 36.53 4.73 5.32
CA ILE A 17 36.14 5.23 3.97
C ILE A 17 35.28 4.20 3.25
N ILE A 18 35.62 2.91 3.34
CA ILE A 18 34.81 1.81 2.80
C ILE A 18 33.44 1.78 3.48
N PHE A 19 33.38 1.87 4.81
CA PHE A 19 32.12 1.90 5.55
C PHE A 19 31.26 3.12 5.20
N LEU A 20 31.90 4.27 4.98
CA LEU A 20 31.23 5.49 4.52
C LEU A 20 30.68 5.33 3.09
N MET A 21 31.45 4.76 2.17
CA MET A 21 30.99 4.46 0.80
C MET A 21 29.84 3.46 0.75
N LEU A 22 29.85 2.42 1.61
CA LEU A 22 28.74 1.47 1.71
C LEU A 22 27.47 2.09 2.33
N SER A 23 27.60 3.18 3.08
CA SER A 23 26.45 3.89 3.68
C SER A 23 25.70 4.78 2.67
N PHE A 24 26.22 4.96 1.46
CA PHE A 24 25.56 5.66 0.35
C PHE A 24 24.81 4.70 -0.60
N SER A 25 24.28 3.58 -0.10
CA SER A 25 23.33 2.80 -0.88
C SER A 25 22.11 3.68 -1.18
N SER A 26 21.94 4.02 -2.46
CA SER A 26 20.83 4.86 -2.90
C SER A 26 19.51 4.16 -2.62
N TYR A 27 18.53 4.91 -2.11
CA TYR A 27 17.16 4.44 -2.02
C TYR A 27 16.66 4.15 -3.44
N VAL A 28 16.47 2.87 -3.76
CA VAL A 28 15.72 2.50 -4.96
C VAL A 28 14.28 2.91 -4.70
N TYR A 29 13.82 3.95 -5.41
CA TYR A 29 12.42 4.37 -5.41
C TYR A 29 11.63 3.27 -6.12
N ALA A 30 11.18 2.28 -5.35
CA ALA A 30 10.34 1.20 -5.85
C ALA A 30 9.06 1.84 -6.40
N HIS A 31 8.88 1.80 -7.72
CA HIS A 31 7.68 2.30 -8.38
C HIS A 31 6.55 1.34 -8.03
N ARG A 32 5.82 1.63 -6.96
CA ARG A 32 4.74 0.79 -6.47
C ARG A 32 3.60 0.84 -7.48
N VAL A 33 3.06 -0.32 -7.82
CA VAL A 33 1.85 -0.45 -8.64
C VAL A 33 0.71 -0.84 -7.73
N TYR A 34 -0.46 -0.29 -8.00
CA TYR A 34 -1.69 -0.58 -7.30
C TYR A 34 -2.68 -1.21 -8.26
N LEU A 35 -3.42 -2.18 -7.74
CA LEU A 35 -4.53 -2.84 -8.42
C LEU A 35 -5.70 -2.83 -7.44
N PHE A 36 -6.83 -2.32 -7.89
CA PHE A 36 -8.10 -2.42 -7.18
C PHE A 36 -9.07 -3.25 -7.99
N ALA A 37 -9.93 -3.96 -7.27
CA ALA A 37 -11.07 -4.63 -7.86
C ALA A 37 -12.32 -4.47 -6.99
N TRP A 38 -13.47 -4.41 -7.64
CA TRP A 38 -14.78 -4.42 -7.00
C TRP A 38 -15.77 -5.11 -7.93
N GLU A 39 -16.85 -5.61 -7.34
CA GLU A 39 -17.98 -6.16 -8.07
C GLU A 39 -19.11 -5.11 -8.09
N ASP A 40 -19.79 -5.02 -9.23
CA ASP A 40 -20.99 -4.22 -9.42
C ASP A 40 -21.84 -4.87 -10.53
N GLY A 41 -23.10 -5.21 -10.22
CA GLY A 41 -24.06 -5.75 -11.17
C GLY A 41 -23.60 -7.03 -11.90
N GLY A 42 -22.95 -7.96 -11.19
CA GLY A 42 -22.45 -9.21 -11.74
C GLY A 42 -21.19 -9.06 -12.62
N THR A 43 -20.57 -7.88 -12.60
CA THR A 43 -19.35 -7.55 -13.33
C THR A 43 -18.27 -7.13 -12.35
N ILE A 44 -17.09 -7.72 -12.48
CA ILE A 44 -15.91 -7.30 -11.73
C ILE A 44 -15.19 -6.24 -12.54
N TYR A 45 -14.96 -5.11 -11.91
CA TYR A 45 -14.19 -4.00 -12.44
C TYR A 45 -12.83 -3.96 -11.74
N THR A 46 -11.80 -3.59 -12.49
CA THR A 46 -10.46 -3.40 -11.96
C THR A 46 -9.91 -2.08 -12.42
N GLU A 47 -9.09 -1.46 -11.57
CA GLU A 47 -8.39 -0.22 -11.87
C GLU A 47 -6.93 -0.32 -11.41
N SER A 48 -6.01 0.05 -12.30
CA SER A 48 -4.58 -0.14 -12.12
C SER A 48 -3.80 1.16 -12.35
N TYR A 49 -2.93 1.51 -11.40
CA TYR A 49 -2.15 2.76 -11.46
C TYR A 49 -0.79 2.65 -10.74
N PHE A 50 0.16 3.50 -11.12
CA PHE A 50 1.47 3.66 -10.48
C PHE A 50 1.43 4.70 -9.35
N SER A 51 2.33 4.58 -8.37
CA SER A 51 2.61 5.63 -7.36
C SER A 51 2.90 6.96 -8.06
N GLY A 52 2.02 7.96 -7.88
CA GLY A 52 1.97 9.17 -8.69
C GLY A 52 0.74 9.29 -9.62
N ASN A 53 -0.26 8.42 -9.46
CA ASN A 53 -1.56 8.45 -10.12
C ASN A 53 -1.54 8.28 -11.66
N LYS A 54 -0.42 7.78 -12.21
CA LYS A 54 -0.33 7.43 -13.64
C LYS A 54 -1.02 6.09 -13.88
N LYS A 55 -1.92 6.00 -14.86
CA LYS A 55 -2.62 4.76 -15.19
C LYS A 55 -1.70 3.71 -15.80
N VAL A 56 -1.95 2.44 -15.47
CA VAL A 56 -1.22 1.30 -16.06
C VAL A 56 -1.93 0.90 -17.35
N GLN A 57 -1.39 1.32 -18.49
CA GLN A 57 -1.92 1.00 -19.82
C GLN A 57 -1.31 -0.31 -20.34
N ASP A 58 -2.09 -1.11 -21.06
CA ASP A 58 -1.67 -2.41 -21.60
C ASP A 58 -1.10 -3.39 -20.55
N GLY A 59 -1.45 -3.20 -19.28
CA GLY A 59 -1.07 -4.09 -18.18
C GLY A 59 -1.86 -5.39 -18.28
N ILE A 60 -1.20 -6.52 -18.05
CA ILE A 60 -1.83 -7.84 -18.13
C ILE A 60 -2.52 -8.11 -16.80
N ILE A 61 -3.84 -8.29 -16.83
CA ILE A 61 -4.62 -8.79 -15.70
C ILE A 61 -4.79 -10.30 -15.87
N ARG A 62 -4.51 -11.06 -14.82
CA ARG A 62 -4.81 -12.48 -14.71
C ARG A 62 -5.67 -12.74 -13.49
N VAL A 63 -6.69 -13.57 -13.65
CA VAL A 63 -7.64 -13.91 -12.59
C VAL A 63 -7.52 -15.39 -12.30
N PHE A 64 -7.35 -15.73 -11.03
CA PHE A 64 -7.20 -17.10 -10.56
C PHE A 64 -8.24 -17.40 -9.49
N ASN A 65 -8.62 -18.67 -9.38
CA ASN A 65 -9.24 -19.15 -8.14
C ASN A 65 -8.16 -19.35 -7.05
N MET A 66 -8.57 -19.62 -5.80
CA MET A 66 -7.63 -19.85 -4.69
C MET A 66 -6.81 -21.16 -4.80
N GLU A 67 -7.18 -22.05 -5.72
CA GLU A 67 -6.42 -23.26 -6.05
C GLU A 67 -5.27 -22.97 -7.04
N GLY A 68 -5.19 -21.75 -7.57
CA GLY A 68 -4.18 -21.31 -8.53
C GLY A 68 -4.52 -21.61 -10.00
N LYS A 69 -5.76 -22.03 -10.30
CA LYS A 69 -6.24 -22.20 -11.68
C LYS A 69 -6.55 -20.83 -12.27
N GLU A 70 -5.91 -20.50 -13.39
CA GLU A 70 -6.25 -19.31 -14.17
C GLU A 70 -7.65 -19.47 -14.77
N LEU A 71 -8.54 -18.51 -14.46
CA LEU A 71 -9.91 -18.46 -14.93
C LEU A 71 -10.01 -17.62 -16.21
N LEU A 72 -9.31 -16.49 -16.24
CA LEU A 72 -9.24 -15.60 -17.41
C LEU A 72 -8.05 -14.64 -17.33
N SER A 73 -7.73 -14.03 -18.45
CA SER A 73 -6.76 -12.95 -18.56
C SER A 73 -7.20 -11.90 -19.57
N GLY A 74 -6.66 -10.68 -19.41
CA GLY A 74 -6.97 -9.54 -20.25
C GLY A 74 -5.94 -8.43 -20.11
N LYS A 75 -6.19 -7.30 -20.76
CA LYS A 75 -5.34 -6.11 -20.68
C LYS A 75 -6.12 -4.91 -20.21
N THR A 76 -5.46 -4.05 -19.45
CA THR A 76 -6.02 -2.75 -19.07
C THR A 76 -6.07 -1.80 -20.27
N ASN A 77 -7.11 -0.95 -20.30
CA ASN A 77 -7.28 0.10 -21.29
C ASN A 77 -6.41 1.34 -20.99
N ASP A 78 -6.60 2.41 -21.76
CA ASP A 78 -5.86 3.68 -21.59
C ASP A 78 -6.11 4.37 -20.23
N ALA A 79 -7.25 4.08 -19.60
CA ALA A 79 -7.62 4.55 -18.26
C ALA A 79 -7.08 3.63 -17.14
N GLY A 80 -6.39 2.53 -17.49
CA GLY A 80 -5.88 1.56 -16.53
C GLY A 80 -6.93 0.58 -16.02
N GLU A 81 -8.06 0.47 -16.72
CA GLU A 81 -9.20 -0.32 -16.30
C GLU A 81 -9.32 -1.62 -17.10
N PHE A 82 -9.84 -2.66 -16.46
CA PHE A 82 -10.27 -3.89 -17.10
C PHE A 82 -11.49 -4.44 -16.37
N SER A 83 -12.47 -4.96 -17.11
CA SER A 83 -13.72 -5.49 -16.54
C SER A 83 -14.09 -6.83 -17.14
N PHE A 84 -14.66 -7.73 -16.35
CA PHE A 84 -15.06 -9.06 -16.77
C PHE A 84 -16.27 -9.56 -15.96
N ARG A 85 -17.06 -10.46 -16.56
CA ARG A 85 -18.15 -11.16 -15.85
C ARG A 85 -17.57 -12.12 -14.81
N ILE A 86 -18.24 -12.25 -13.68
CA ILE A 86 -17.82 -13.14 -12.61
C ILE A 86 -17.68 -14.58 -13.14
N PRO A 87 -16.48 -15.18 -13.12
CA PRO A 87 -16.27 -16.52 -13.67
C PRO A 87 -16.79 -17.61 -12.72
N GLU A 88 -16.61 -17.42 -11.41
CA GLU A 88 -16.97 -18.36 -10.34
C GLU A 88 -17.32 -17.58 -9.06
N ILE A 89 -18.36 -17.98 -8.32
CA ILE A 89 -18.74 -17.37 -7.02
C ILE A 89 -17.84 -17.93 -5.91
N THR A 90 -16.62 -17.43 -5.84
CA THR A 90 -15.58 -17.84 -4.89
C THR A 90 -14.61 -16.70 -4.63
N ASP A 91 -13.65 -16.88 -3.74
CA ASP A 91 -12.54 -15.96 -3.60
C ASP A 91 -11.69 -15.96 -4.88
N LEU A 92 -11.48 -14.78 -5.44
CA LEU A 92 -10.72 -14.58 -6.67
C LEU A 92 -9.42 -13.85 -6.38
N LYS A 93 -8.30 -14.40 -6.87
CA LYS A 93 -7.00 -13.74 -6.87
C LYS A 93 -6.78 -13.06 -8.21
N ILE A 94 -6.74 -11.73 -8.22
CA ILE A 94 -6.50 -10.91 -9.40
C ILE A 94 -5.07 -10.40 -9.35
N VAL A 95 -4.30 -10.65 -10.40
CA VAL A 95 -2.88 -10.29 -10.49
C VAL A 95 -2.68 -9.37 -11.68
N LEU A 96 -2.05 -8.22 -11.44
CA LEU A 96 -1.63 -7.28 -12.46
C LEU A 96 -0.14 -7.46 -12.73
N GLU A 97 0.22 -7.51 -14.00
CA GLU A 97 1.58 -7.44 -14.50
C GLU A 97 1.72 -6.27 -15.46
N SER A 98 2.42 -5.24 -15.02
CA SER A 98 2.74 -4.10 -15.88
C SER A 98 3.86 -4.45 -16.85
N SER A 99 3.89 -3.75 -17.99
CA SER A 99 4.94 -3.85 -19.01
C SER A 99 6.35 -3.58 -18.49
N MET A 100 6.48 -2.90 -17.33
CA MET A 100 7.76 -2.61 -16.67
C MET A 100 8.19 -3.69 -15.67
N GLY A 101 7.53 -4.86 -15.66
CA GLY A 101 7.87 -5.98 -14.78
C GLY A 101 7.49 -5.79 -13.31
N HIS A 102 6.70 -4.77 -13.00
CA HIS A 102 6.12 -4.55 -11.67
C HIS A 102 4.70 -5.13 -11.64
N GLY A 103 4.29 -5.68 -10.51
CA GLY A 103 2.97 -6.28 -10.35
C GLY A 103 2.30 -5.96 -9.03
N ALA A 104 0.99 -6.16 -9.01
CA ALA A 104 0.15 -6.01 -7.83
C ALA A 104 -0.83 -7.18 -7.77
N GLU A 105 -1.23 -7.57 -6.56
CA GLU A 105 -2.22 -8.63 -6.35
C GLU A 105 -3.38 -8.09 -5.52
N TYR A 106 -4.59 -8.51 -5.85
CA TYR A 106 -5.82 -8.18 -5.15
C TYR A 106 -6.64 -9.44 -4.92
N ILE A 107 -7.11 -9.67 -3.70
CA ILE A 107 -8.02 -10.78 -3.37
C ILE A 107 -9.42 -10.20 -3.23
N LEU A 108 -10.31 -10.56 -4.15
CA LEU A 108 -11.73 -10.24 -4.08
C LEU A 108 -12.46 -11.41 -3.43
N LYS A 109 -13.10 -11.17 -2.29
CA LYS A 109 -13.78 -12.22 -1.53
C LYS A 109 -15.09 -12.61 -2.17
N GLY A 110 -15.41 -13.91 -2.19
CA GLY A 110 -16.68 -14.43 -2.70
C GLY A 110 -17.91 -13.86 -1.99
N SER A 111 -17.78 -13.45 -0.72
CA SER A 111 -18.85 -12.76 0.01
C SER A 111 -19.18 -11.38 -0.57
N GLU A 112 -18.19 -10.65 -1.10
CA GLU A 112 -18.39 -9.35 -1.76
C GLU A 112 -19.02 -9.53 -3.14
N ILE A 113 -18.75 -10.66 -3.80
CA ILE A 113 -19.29 -11.02 -5.11
C ILE A 113 -20.76 -11.47 -5.02
N SER A 114 -21.12 -12.23 -3.99
CA SER A 114 -22.49 -12.74 -3.79
C SER A 114 -23.46 -11.68 -3.28
N GLU A 115 -22.96 -10.58 -2.69
CA GLU A 115 -23.79 -9.50 -2.17
C GLU A 115 -24.38 -8.64 -3.30
N GLY A 116 -23.64 -8.38 -4.38
CA GLY A 116 -24.14 -7.67 -5.57
C GLY A 116 -25.16 -8.46 -6.40
N GLU A 117 -25.06 -9.78 -6.47
CA GLU A 117 -26.03 -10.63 -7.16
C GLU A 117 -27.42 -10.62 -6.47
N LYS A 118 -27.47 -10.44 -5.15
CA LYS A 118 -28.73 -10.43 -4.38
C LYS A 118 -29.61 -9.21 -4.63
N ILE A 119 -29.06 -8.13 -5.19
CA ILE A 119 -29.80 -6.88 -5.38
C ILE A 119 -30.68 -6.93 -6.65
N GLU A 120 -30.36 -7.75 -7.65
CA GLU A 120 -31.04 -7.69 -8.96
C GLU A 120 -32.20 -8.67 -9.18
N THR A 121 -32.48 -9.64 -8.28
CA THR A 121 -33.50 -10.67 -8.60
C THR A 121 -34.84 -10.55 -7.85
N ASN A 122 -34.98 -9.73 -6.79
CA ASN A 122 -36.20 -9.80 -5.96
C ASN A 122 -37.05 -8.55 -5.79
N ASN A 123 -36.75 -7.38 -6.39
CA ASN A 123 -37.50 -6.16 -6.01
C ASN A 123 -37.89 -5.18 -7.13
N ALA A 124 -37.92 -5.61 -8.39
CA ALA A 124 -38.39 -4.74 -9.49
C ALA A 124 -39.85 -4.96 -9.91
N SER A 125 -40.55 -6.00 -9.40
CA SER A 125 -41.91 -6.33 -9.86
C SER A 125 -42.99 -6.45 -8.77
N GLU A 126 -42.68 -6.29 -7.48
CA GLU A 126 -43.69 -6.35 -6.39
C GLU A 126 -43.88 -5.04 -5.60
N ILE A 127 -43.07 -4.00 -5.84
CA ILE A 127 -43.17 -2.73 -5.08
C ILE A 127 -44.23 -1.76 -5.67
N VAL A 128 -44.73 -2.01 -6.88
CA VAL A 128 -45.68 -1.08 -7.53
C VAL A 128 -47.15 -1.40 -7.22
N GLU A 129 -47.47 -2.55 -6.61
CA GLU A 129 -48.86 -2.97 -6.35
C GLU A 129 -49.32 -2.82 -4.89
N SER A 130 -48.48 -2.27 -3.99
CA SER A 130 -48.85 -2.09 -2.58
C SER A 130 -48.43 -0.76 -1.96
N ILE A 131 -48.54 0.35 -2.71
CA ILE A 131 -48.58 1.68 -2.10
C ILE A 131 -50.04 2.01 -1.80
N ASP A 132 -50.58 1.34 -0.79
CA ASP A 132 -51.70 1.89 -0.04
C ASP A 132 -51.14 2.98 0.88
N THR A 133 -51.74 4.16 0.73
CA THR A 133 -51.48 5.33 1.57
C THR A 133 -52.05 5.06 2.96
N GLU A 134 -51.19 4.81 3.95
CA GLU A 134 -51.33 5.20 5.38
C GLU A 134 -50.42 4.36 6.30
N ALA A 135 -49.19 4.83 6.54
CA ALA A 135 -48.50 4.73 7.82
C ALA A 135 -47.18 5.53 7.74
N LEU A 136 -46.91 6.40 8.71
CA LEU A 136 -45.60 7.04 8.85
C LEU A 136 -44.53 5.93 8.92
N PRO A 137 -43.49 5.95 8.08
CA PRO A 137 -42.45 4.94 8.16
C PRO A 137 -41.69 5.12 9.48
N ASP A 138 -41.57 4.02 10.22
CA ASP A 138 -40.72 3.91 11.40
C ASP A 138 -39.31 4.40 11.05
N THR A 139 -38.90 5.52 11.66
CA THR A 139 -37.68 6.26 11.33
C THR A 139 -36.44 5.37 11.39
N ASP A 140 -36.49 4.29 12.18
CA ASP A 140 -35.39 3.34 12.36
C ASP A 140 -35.28 2.32 11.22
N GLN A 141 -36.38 1.93 10.58
CA GLN A 141 -36.34 1.10 9.37
C GLN A 141 -35.81 1.89 8.18
N LEU A 142 -36.23 3.15 8.06
CA LEU A 142 -35.75 4.06 7.02
C LEU A 142 -34.25 4.34 7.17
N LYS A 143 -33.77 4.58 8.40
CA LYS A 143 -32.33 4.74 8.68
C LYS A 143 -31.52 3.50 8.30
N ARG A 144 -32.00 2.29 8.60
CA ARG A 144 -31.26 1.05 8.25
C ARG A 144 -31.12 0.87 6.74
N VAL A 145 -32.17 1.18 5.97
CA VAL A 145 -32.12 1.11 4.50
C VAL A 145 -31.19 2.20 3.94
N ILE A 146 -31.25 3.40 4.50
CA ILE A 146 -30.38 4.52 4.10
C ILE A 146 -28.93 4.22 4.45
N ASP A 147 -28.63 3.73 5.66
CA ASP A 147 -27.28 3.41 6.11
C ASP A 147 -26.69 2.26 5.29
N ALA A 148 -27.46 1.21 5.00
CA ALA A 148 -27.04 0.11 4.14
C ALA A 148 -26.74 0.61 2.71
N ALA A 149 -27.61 1.45 2.14
CA ALA A 149 -27.41 2.03 0.81
C ALA A 149 -26.25 3.04 0.77
N LEU A 150 -26.01 3.79 1.85
CA LEU A 150 -24.88 4.72 1.94
C LEU A 150 -23.56 3.97 2.06
N ASP A 151 -23.47 2.95 2.92
CA ASP A 151 -22.23 2.20 3.11
C ASP A 151 -21.77 1.54 1.80
N GLU A 152 -22.72 1.01 1.04
CA GLU A 152 -22.49 0.44 -0.30
C GLU A 152 -21.96 1.49 -1.29
N ARG A 153 -22.55 2.69 -1.32
CA ARG A 153 -22.16 3.78 -2.24
C ARG A 153 -20.88 4.50 -1.81
N LEU A 154 -20.53 4.44 -0.53
CA LEU A 154 -19.37 5.14 0.04
C LEU A 154 -18.11 4.26 0.04
N LYS A 155 -18.22 2.93 -0.05
CA LYS A 155 -17.08 2.00 -0.20
C LYS A 155 -16.07 2.47 -1.27
N PRO A 156 -16.45 2.80 -2.51
CA PRO A 156 -15.49 3.25 -3.53
C PRO A 156 -14.83 4.58 -3.17
N VAL A 157 -15.57 5.55 -2.60
CA VAL A 157 -15.07 6.89 -2.27
C VAL A 157 -14.14 6.89 -1.05
N ILE A 158 -14.50 6.15 0.02
CA ILE A 158 -13.67 6.00 1.22
C ILE A 158 -12.36 5.27 0.87
N ARG A 159 -12.42 4.35 -0.11
CA ARG A 159 -11.25 3.65 -0.63
C ARG A 159 -10.33 4.59 -1.42
N GLU A 160 -10.88 5.46 -2.28
CA GLU A 160 -10.11 6.50 -2.98
C GLU A 160 -9.40 7.47 -2.00
N LEU A 161 -10.06 7.80 -0.88
CA LEU A 161 -9.47 8.61 0.19
C LEU A 161 -8.36 7.88 0.97
N ALA A 162 -8.46 6.56 1.12
CA ALA A 162 -7.39 5.75 1.71
C ALA A 162 -6.15 5.74 0.80
N MET A 163 -6.34 5.68 -0.53
CA MET A 163 -5.26 5.72 -1.52
C MET A 163 -4.44 7.02 -1.44
N LEU A 164 -5.09 8.18 -1.29
CA LEU A 164 -4.40 9.48 -1.14
C LEU A 164 -3.58 9.60 0.16
N ARG A 165 -3.97 8.88 1.21
CA ARG A 165 -3.27 8.91 2.50
C ARG A 165 -2.04 8.01 2.54
N GLU A 166 -2.06 6.89 1.81
CA GLU A 166 -0.97 5.91 1.80
C GLU A 166 0.27 6.41 1.01
N ASP A 167 0.09 7.31 0.04
CA ASP A 167 1.19 7.95 -0.74
C ASP A 167 2.09 8.87 0.10
N LYS A 168 1.72 9.17 1.36
CA LYS A 168 2.64 9.73 2.36
C LYS A 168 3.50 8.61 2.91
N GLY A 169 4.38 8.08 2.06
CA GLY A 169 5.36 7.07 2.41
C GLY A 169 6.07 7.44 3.72
N GLN A 170 6.41 6.41 4.51
CA GLN A 170 7.19 6.52 5.74
C GLN A 170 8.39 7.42 5.47
N GLY A 171 8.22 8.67 5.90
CA GLY A 171 8.82 9.79 5.19
C GLY A 171 10.30 9.81 5.42
N VAL A 172 11.04 10.30 4.44
CA VAL A 172 12.46 10.64 4.53
C VAL A 172 12.81 11.35 5.86
N THR A 173 11.86 12.07 6.46
CA THR A 173 11.89 12.64 7.81
C THR A 173 12.14 11.65 8.94
N GLU A 174 11.52 10.47 8.94
CA GLU A 174 11.71 9.43 9.98
C GLU A 174 13.15 8.91 9.95
N ILE A 175 13.67 8.71 8.73
CA ILE A 175 15.04 8.23 8.48
C ILE A 175 16.06 9.30 8.86
N ILE A 176 15.88 10.54 8.38
CA ILE A 176 16.76 11.68 8.73
C ILE A 176 16.69 11.94 10.24
N GLY A 177 15.52 11.82 10.85
CA GLY A 177 15.33 11.92 12.30
C GLY A 177 16.10 10.84 13.06
N GLY A 178 16.01 9.59 12.63
CA GLY A 178 16.77 8.47 13.22
C GLY A 178 18.29 8.64 13.09
N ILE A 179 18.76 9.05 11.91
CA ILE A 179 20.18 9.35 11.67
C ILE A 179 20.64 10.51 12.57
N GLY A 180 19.87 11.60 12.61
CA GLY A 180 20.14 12.77 13.44
C GLY A 180 20.19 12.43 14.94
N TYR A 181 19.32 11.54 15.41
CA TYR A 181 19.29 11.08 16.80
C TYR A 181 20.57 10.31 17.18
N ILE A 182 21.03 9.41 16.31
CA ILE A 182 22.27 8.63 16.53
C ILE A 182 23.48 9.55 16.59
N PHE A 183 23.63 10.45 15.61
CA PHE A 183 24.74 11.41 15.59
C PHE A 183 24.66 12.41 16.76
N GLY A 184 23.46 12.82 17.15
CA GLY A 184 23.24 13.70 18.30
C GLY A 184 23.74 13.10 19.60
N ILE A 185 23.35 11.85 19.91
CA ILE A 185 23.81 11.16 21.13
C ILE A 185 25.33 10.95 21.10
N MET A 186 25.88 10.49 19.97
CA MET A 186 27.33 10.31 19.82
C MET A 186 28.10 11.61 20.00
N GLY A 187 27.59 12.73 19.48
CA GLY A 187 28.18 14.05 19.66
C GLY A 187 28.22 14.49 21.12
N VAL A 188 27.12 14.28 21.85
CA VAL A 188 27.04 14.60 23.30
C VAL A 188 28.02 13.77 24.11
N ILE A 189 28.09 12.45 23.86
CA ILE A 189 29.03 11.54 24.54
C ILE A 189 30.48 11.98 24.26
N ALA A 190 30.82 12.25 23.01
CA ALA A 190 32.17 12.69 22.62
C ALA A 190 32.55 14.03 23.27
N TYR A 191 31.62 14.99 23.35
CA TYR A 191 31.82 16.27 24.01
C TYR A 191 32.09 16.11 25.51
N MET A 192 31.31 15.27 26.20
CA MET A 192 31.53 14.97 27.62
C MET A 192 32.87 14.26 27.84
N GLN A 193 33.23 13.30 26.99
CA GLN A 193 34.49 12.57 27.09
C GLN A 193 35.72 13.46 26.83
N SER A 194 35.62 14.39 25.88
CA SER A 194 36.62 15.43 25.62
C SER A 194 36.86 16.29 26.88
N ARG A 195 35.78 16.74 27.52
CA ARG A 195 35.86 17.55 28.74
C ARG A 195 36.45 16.78 29.93
N HIS A 196 36.17 15.48 30.03
CA HIS A 196 36.76 14.62 31.07
C HIS A 196 38.26 14.35 30.83
N ARG A 197 38.69 14.19 29.57
CA ARG A 197 40.12 14.03 29.23
C ARG A 197 40.93 15.30 29.50
N LEU A 198 40.37 16.48 29.22
CA LEU A 198 41.01 17.76 29.53
C LEU A 198 41.19 17.99 31.03
N LYS A 199 40.22 17.58 31.86
CA LYS A 199 40.33 17.64 33.33
C LYS A 199 41.29 16.61 33.93
N GLY A 200 41.51 15.47 33.26
CA GLY A 200 42.50 14.46 33.67
C GLY A 200 43.94 14.84 33.31
N ALA A 201 44.14 15.61 32.25
CA ALA A 201 45.46 16.07 31.81
C ALA A 201 46.04 17.19 32.71
N GLY A 202 45.20 18.00 33.37
CA GLY A 202 45.63 19.05 34.29
C GLY A 202 45.96 18.59 35.72
N ARG A 203 45.91 17.30 36.03
CA ARG A 203 46.18 16.74 37.37
C ARG A 203 47.48 15.94 37.46
N LYS A 204 48.28 15.96 36.38
CA LYS A 204 49.63 15.38 36.27
C LYS A 204 50.64 16.42 35.75
N ALA A 205 50.61 17.61 36.32
CA ALA A 205 51.68 18.59 36.23
C ALA A 205 52.05 18.99 37.66
#